data_AF-A0A7W5INK9-F1
#
_entry.id   AF-A0A7W5INK9-F1
#
_cell.length_a   1.000
_cell.length_b   1.000
_cell.length_c   1.000
_cell.angle_alpha   90.00
_cell.angle_beta   90.00
_cell.angle_gamma   90.00
#
_symmetry.space_group_name_H-M   'P 1'
#
loop_
_entity.id
_entity.type
_entity.pdbx_description
1 polymer ?
#
loop_
_entity_poly.entity_id
_entity_poly.type
_entity_poly.pdbx_seq_one_letter_code
_entity_poly.pdbx_strand_id
1 'polypeptide(L)'
;MKHMVALGAILAVTSASPSFGQSVNGKPWPAQQSAQCAAINDEAAKDSVPDELAPSSYVVSGVGRLQFLYAPAEECEMKGVFVIPGDALTRLDDYADFTSVAYVNPKTGERVEGWVERRRLEKSAKRP
;
A
#
# COMPACT_ATOMS: atom_id res chain seq x y z
N MET A 1 -20.19 52.12 17.11
CA MET A 1 -18.83 51.66 16.81
C MET A 1 -18.91 50.23 16.31
N LYS A 2 -18.45 49.98 15.09
CA LYS A 2 -18.52 48.68 14.38
C LYS A 2 -17.45 47.74 14.94
N HIS A 3 -17.83 46.57 15.42
CA HIS A 3 -16.90 45.46 15.62
C HIS A 3 -17.21 44.40 14.56
N MET A 4 -16.47 44.47 13.45
CA MET A 4 -16.27 43.36 12.53
C MET A 4 -15.13 42.51 13.07
N VAL A 5 -15.35 41.22 13.31
CA VAL A 5 -14.26 40.26 13.54
C VAL A 5 -14.45 39.07 12.61
N ALA A 6 -13.50 39.02 11.66
CA ALA A 6 -12.98 37.90 10.87
C ALA A 6 -13.82 36.64 10.68
N LEU A 7 -14.33 36.46 9.45
CA LEU A 7 -14.53 35.14 8.87
C LEU A 7 -13.16 34.63 8.40
N GLY A 8 -12.55 33.73 9.18
CA GLY A 8 -11.39 32.97 8.74
C GLY A 8 -11.80 32.05 7.61
N ALA A 9 -11.28 32.30 6.40
CA ALA A 9 -11.36 31.36 5.31
C ALA A 9 -10.47 30.15 5.66
N ILE A 10 -11.09 29.05 6.06
CA ILE A 10 -10.42 27.76 6.14
C ILE A 10 -10.09 27.39 4.69
N LEU A 11 -8.82 27.53 4.32
CA LEU A 11 -8.28 26.92 3.11
C LEU A 11 -8.50 25.42 3.27
N ALA A 12 -9.49 24.89 2.56
CA ALA A 12 -9.59 23.45 2.35
C ALA A 12 -8.31 23.05 1.63
N VAL A 13 -7.37 22.47 2.37
CA VAL A 13 -6.23 21.77 1.78
C VAL A 13 -6.87 20.64 1.00
N THR A 14 -7.03 20.82 -0.31
CA THR A 14 -7.25 19.72 -1.23
C THR A 14 -5.95 18.95 -1.25
N SER A 15 -5.71 18.14 -0.23
CA SER A 15 -4.76 17.06 -0.35
C SER A 15 -5.34 16.18 -1.45
N ALA A 16 -4.67 16.16 -2.61
CA ALA A 16 -4.81 15.06 -3.52
C ALA A 16 -4.45 13.82 -2.71
N SER A 17 -5.46 13.21 -2.09
CA SER A 17 -5.26 12.01 -1.29
C SER A 17 -4.68 10.98 -2.26
N PRO A 18 -3.48 10.44 -2.02
CA PRO A 18 -2.99 9.36 -2.86
C PRO A 18 -4.08 8.29 -2.85
N SER A 19 -4.51 7.88 -4.05
CA SER A 19 -5.60 6.92 -4.22
C SER A 19 -5.25 5.49 -3.73
N PHE A 20 -4.18 5.33 -2.95
CA PHE A 20 -3.82 4.08 -2.32
C PHE A 20 -4.80 3.79 -1.17
N GLY A 21 -5.90 3.12 -1.51
CA GLY A 21 -6.61 2.24 -0.59
C GLY A 21 -7.62 2.89 0.35
N GLN A 22 -8.50 3.75 -0.16
CA GLN A 22 -9.64 4.25 0.63
C GLN A 22 -10.70 3.16 0.94
N SER A 23 -10.63 1.99 0.29
CA SER A 23 -11.60 0.89 0.43
C SER A 23 -10.99 -0.46 0.05
N VAL A 24 -11.35 -1.53 0.76
CA VAL A 24 -11.19 -2.93 0.32
C VAL A 24 -12.54 -3.57 0.12
N ASN A 25 -12.76 -4.21 -1.02
CA ASN A 25 -14.01 -4.92 -1.32
C ASN A 25 -15.27 -4.06 -1.05
N GLY A 26 -15.19 -2.75 -1.33
CA GLY A 26 -16.28 -1.81 -1.12
C GLY A 26 -16.51 -1.35 0.32
N LYS A 27 -15.69 -1.77 1.30
CA LYS A 27 -15.78 -1.32 2.69
C LYS A 27 -14.78 -0.20 3.00
N PRO A 28 -15.27 1.00 3.41
CA PRO A 28 -14.41 2.12 3.75
C PRO A 28 -13.66 1.89 5.07
N TRP A 29 -12.46 2.46 5.15
CA TRP A 29 -11.58 2.37 6.30
C TRP A 29 -12.01 3.27 7.48
N PRO A 30 -11.69 2.91 8.74
CA PRO A 30 -11.86 3.83 9.86
C PRO A 30 -11.03 5.11 9.59
N ALA A 31 -11.68 6.27 9.65
CA ALA A 31 -11.11 7.55 9.22
C ALA A 31 -9.74 7.87 9.85
N GLN A 32 -9.54 7.52 11.12
CA GLN A 32 -8.27 7.74 11.83
C GLN A 32 -7.14 6.82 11.32
N GLN A 33 -7.42 5.53 11.15
CA GLN A 33 -6.46 4.57 10.61
C GLN A 33 -6.11 4.92 9.16
N SER A 34 -7.09 5.38 8.38
CA SER A 34 -6.81 5.85 7.01
C SER A 34 -5.91 7.09 6.97
N ALA A 35 -6.05 8.04 7.91
CA ALA A 35 -5.21 9.24 7.91
C ALA A 35 -3.74 8.94 8.26
N GLN A 36 -3.51 8.10 9.27
CA GLN A 36 -2.16 7.70 9.65
C GLN A 36 -1.47 6.90 8.55
N CYS A 37 -2.15 5.89 8.00
CA CYS A 37 -1.59 5.08 6.92
C CYS A 37 -1.39 5.90 5.63
N ALA A 38 -2.26 6.88 5.35
CA ALA A 38 -2.05 7.80 4.24
C ALA A 38 -0.76 8.62 4.40
N ALA A 39 -0.51 9.17 5.60
CA ALA A 39 0.72 9.92 5.87
C ALA A 39 1.99 9.05 5.73
N ILE A 40 1.93 7.78 6.16
CA ILE A 40 3.05 6.84 6.00
C ILE A 40 3.28 6.53 4.51
N ASN A 41 2.22 6.36 3.72
CA ASN A 41 2.34 6.19 2.26
C ASN A 41 2.90 7.43 1.56
N ASP A 42 2.47 8.62 1.96
CA ASP A 42 2.99 9.88 1.42
C ASP A 42 4.50 9.99 1.63
N GLU A 43 4.98 9.52 2.79
CA GLU A 43 6.40 9.48 3.06
C GLU A 43 7.11 8.43 2.22
N ALA A 44 6.57 7.20 2.18
CA ALA A 44 7.14 6.11 1.41
C ALA A 44 7.24 6.45 -0.09
N ALA A 45 6.29 7.21 -0.64
CA ALA A 45 6.27 7.62 -2.04
C ALA A 45 7.32 8.70 -2.39
N LYS A 46 7.80 9.49 -1.42
CA LYS A 46 8.88 10.46 -1.67
C LYS A 46 10.25 9.78 -1.74
N ASP A 47 10.40 8.70 -0.99
CA ASP A 47 11.64 7.96 -0.82
C ASP A 47 11.70 6.68 -1.66
N SER A 48 10.62 6.34 -2.36
CA SER A 48 10.58 5.13 -3.17
C SER A 48 11.61 5.23 -4.28
N VAL A 49 12.36 4.14 -4.47
CA VAL A 49 13.29 4.01 -5.59
C VAL A 49 12.48 3.42 -6.76
N PRO A 50 12.24 4.19 -7.84
CA PRO A 50 11.49 3.68 -8.98
C PRO A 50 12.14 2.42 -9.54
N ASP A 51 11.32 1.45 -9.96
CA ASP A 51 11.83 0.23 -10.57
C ASP A 51 12.60 0.54 -11.86
N GLU A 52 13.92 0.34 -11.85
CA GLU A 52 14.73 0.49 -13.04
C GLU A 52 14.47 -0.67 -14.00
N LEU A 53 13.58 -0.42 -14.97
CA LEU A 53 13.55 -1.03 -16.31
C LEU A 53 13.05 -2.48 -16.47
N ALA A 54 12.67 -3.21 -15.42
CA ALA A 54 11.87 -4.44 -15.58
C ALA A 54 11.12 -4.86 -14.31
N PRO A 55 9.79 -5.07 -14.37
CA PRO A 55 9.03 -5.59 -13.23
C PRO A 55 9.64 -6.92 -12.79
N SER A 56 10.15 -6.93 -11.57
CA SER A 56 10.70 -8.14 -10.96
C SER A 56 9.56 -8.95 -10.34
N SER A 57 9.41 -10.19 -10.81
CA SER A 57 8.48 -11.15 -10.20
C SER A 57 9.11 -11.76 -8.95
N TYR A 58 8.38 -11.70 -7.85
CA TYR A 58 8.73 -12.33 -6.58
C TYR A 58 7.79 -13.50 -6.30
N VAL A 59 8.23 -14.42 -5.46
CA VAL A 59 7.40 -15.47 -4.89
C VAL A 59 7.36 -15.30 -3.38
N VAL A 60 6.17 -15.45 -2.80
CA VAL A 60 5.98 -15.44 -1.35
C VAL A 60 6.64 -16.67 -0.75
N SER A 61 7.48 -16.47 0.27
CA SER A 61 8.21 -17.54 0.96
C SER A 61 7.87 -17.62 2.46
N GLY A 62 8.49 -18.56 3.16
CA GLY A 62 8.24 -18.86 4.57
C GLY A 62 6.97 -19.66 4.81
N VAL A 63 6.31 -19.43 5.96
CA VAL A 63 5.13 -20.17 6.40
C VAL A 63 3.97 -19.24 6.71
N GLY A 64 2.74 -19.75 6.62
CA GLY A 64 1.53 -19.01 6.95
C GLY A 64 1.25 -17.83 6.02
N ARG A 65 0.21 -17.08 6.35
CA ARG A 65 -0.28 -15.95 5.53
C ARG A 65 0.72 -14.79 5.56
N LEU A 66 0.90 -14.13 4.42
CA LEU A 66 1.58 -12.84 4.31
C LEU A 66 0.50 -11.77 4.16
N GLN A 67 0.39 -10.94 5.19
CA GLN A 67 -0.60 -9.87 5.29
C GLN A 67 -0.28 -8.74 4.32
N PHE A 68 -1.28 -8.29 3.55
CA PHE A 68 -1.16 -7.05 2.79
C PHE A 68 -1.39 -5.85 3.71
N LEU A 69 -0.67 -4.76 3.47
CA LEU A 69 -0.78 -3.52 4.23
C LEU A 69 -1.12 -2.37 3.29
N TYR A 70 -1.88 -1.41 3.78
CA TYR A 70 -2.17 -0.17 3.05
C TYR A 70 -0.95 0.71 2.92
N ALA A 71 -0.08 0.70 3.94
CA ALA A 71 1.15 1.45 4.04
C ALA A 71 2.25 0.56 4.65
N PRO A 72 3.54 0.90 4.52
CA PRO A 72 4.65 0.08 5.02
C PRO A 72 4.80 0.17 6.55
N ALA A 73 3.77 -0.23 7.28
CA ALA A 73 3.69 -0.26 8.73
C ALA A 73 2.70 -1.35 9.20
N GLU A 74 3.05 -2.07 10.26
CA GLU A 74 2.26 -3.23 10.74
C GLU A 74 0.84 -2.84 11.15
N GLU A 75 0.61 -1.63 11.67
CA GLU A 75 -0.72 -1.15 12.04
C GLU A 75 -1.66 -0.90 10.84
N CYS A 76 -1.13 -0.89 9.62
CA CYS A 76 -1.86 -0.57 8.39
C CYS A 76 -2.41 -1.81 7.68
N GLU A 77 -2.85 -2.84 8.42
CA GLU A 77 -3.31 -4.11 7.85
C GLU A 77 -4.55 -4.03 6.97
N MET A 78 -4.47 -4.57 5.75
CA MET A 78 -5.62 -4.90 4.92
C MET A 78 -6.37 -6.13 5.45
N LYS A 79 -7.22 -5.95 6.47
CA LYS A 79 -7.93 -7.06 7.14
C LYS A 79 -8.57 -8.03 6.15
N GLY A 80 -8.16 -9.30 6.22
CA GLY A 80 -8.66 -10.38 5.38
C GLY A 80 -8.05 -10.46 3.98
N VAL A 81 -7.14 -9.56 3.63
CA VAL A 81 -6.37 -9.57 2.39
C VAL A 81 -4.97 -10.07 2.70
N PHE A 82 -4.63 -11.23 2.14
CA PHE A 82 -3.33 -11.85 2.33
C PHE A 82 -3.02 -12.75 1.12
N VAL A 83 -1.75 -13.07 0.99
CA VAL A 83 -1.24 -14.10 0.08
C VAL A 83 -0.57 -15.22 0.89
N ILE A 84 -0.29 -16.34 0.25
CA ILE A 84 0.31 -17.52 0.88
C ILE A 84 1.62 -17.90 0.17
N PRO A 85 2.49 -18.71 0.82
CA PRO A 85 3.72 -19.16 0.21
C PRO A 85 3.47 -19.84 -1.14
N GLY A 86 4.27 -19.47 -2.13
CA GLY A 86 4.10 -19.90 -3.53
C GLY A 86 3.33 -18.92 -4.42
N ASP A 87 2.60 -17.95 -3.85
CA ASP A 87 1.94 -16.92 -4.66
C ASP A 87 2.98 -16.02 -5.34
N ALA A 88 2.71 -15.69 -6.61
CA ALA A 88 3.57 -14.82 -7.41
C ALA A 88 3.10 -13.36 -7.27
N LEU A 89 4.06 -12.47 -7.05
CA LEU A 89 3.85 -11.04 -6.84
C LEU A 89 4.67 -10.24 -7.85
N THR A 90 4.14 -9.13 -8.33
CA THR A 90 4.89 -8.15 -9.11
C THR A 90 5.33 -7.04 -8.18
N ARG A 91 6.63 -6.80 -8.06
CA ARG A 91 7.15 -5.66 -7.31
C ARG A 91 6.81 -4.35 -8.03
N LEU A 92 6.42 -3.34 -7.26
CA LEU A 92 6.15 -1.98 -7.72
C LEU A 92 7.21 -1.02 -7.18
N ASP A 93 7.38 -0.98 -5.85
CA ASP A 93 8.32 -0.09 -5.16
C ASP A 93 8.89 -0.76 -3.90
N ASP A 94 10.01 -0.24 -3.41
CA ASP A 94 10.59 -0.61 -2.11
C ASP A 94 10.66 0.60 -1.18
N TYR A 95 10.38 0.38 0.11
CA TYR A 95 10.60 1.36 1.17
C TYR A 95 10.94 0.66 2.48
N ALA A 96 11.99 1.10 3.19
CA ALA A 96 12.44 0.49 4.45
C ALA A 96 12.49 -1.05 4.37
N ASP A 97 11.76 -1.80 5.21
CA ASP A 97 11.68 -3.26 5.20
C ASP A 97 10.48 -3.84 4.42
N PHE A 98 9.81 -3.00 3.62
CA PHE A 98 8.57 -3.33 2.92
C PHE A 98 8.70 -3.18 1.40
N THR A 99 7.93 -3.97 0.68
CA THR A 99 7.82 -3.88 -0.77
C THR A 99 6.37 -3.67 -1.14
N SER A 100 6.10 -2.64 -1.95
CA SER A 100 4.81 -2.46 -2.60
C SER A 100 4.73 -3.46 -3.75
N VAL A 101 3.63 -4.21 -3.80
CA VAL A 101 3.42 -5.30 -4.75
C VAL A 101 2.03 -5.26 -5.35
N ALA A 102 1.91 -5.76 -6.57
CA ALA A 102 0.65 -6.18 -7.15
C ALA A 102 0.52 -7.70 -7.11
N TYR A 103 -0.66 -8.18 -6.73
CA TYR A 103 -1.06 -9.58 -6.81
C TYR A 103 -2.28 -9.70 -7.70
N VAL A 104 -2.32 -10.74 -8.54
CA VAL A 104 -3.51 -11.15 -9.28
C VAL A 104 -3.83 -12.58 -8.89
N ASN A 105 -5.01 -12.78 -8.30
CA ASN A 105 -5.45 -14.11 -7.90
C ASN A 105 -5.63 -14.99 -9.15
N PRO A 106 -4.87 -16.09 -9.30
CA PRO A 106 -4.91 -16.90 -10.52
C PRO A 106 -6.23 -17.64 -10.71
N LYS A 107 -7.07 -17.75 -9.66
CA LYS A 107 -8.38 -18.42 -9.72
C LYS A 107 -9.52 -17.46 -10.03
N THR A 108 -9.49 -16.26 -9.44
CA THR A 108 -10.60 -15.28 -9.57
C THR A 108 -10.31 -14.16 -10.55
N GLY A 109 -9.04 -13.92 -10.88
CA GLY A 109 -8.59 -12.77 -11.68
C GLY A 109 -8.61 -11.44 -10.91
N GLU A 110 -9.02 -11.45 -9.64
CA GLU A 110 -9.03 -10.25 -8.81
C GLU A 110 -7.61 -9.73 -8.57
N ARG A 111 -7.42 -8.42 -8.72
CA ARG A 111 -6.15 -7.73 -8.48
C ARG A 111 -6.20 -6.98 -7.16
N VAL A 112 -5.10 -7.05 -6.42
CA VAL A 112 -4.86 -6.22 -5.23
C VAL A 112 -3.46 -5.64 -5.26
N GLU A 113 -3.32 -4.42 -4.76
CA GLU A 113 -2.05 -3.73 -4.59
C GLU A 113 -1.91 -3.30 -3.14
N GLY A 114 -0.68 -3.31 -2.63
CA GLY A 114 -0.36 -2.89 -1.27
C GLY A 114 1.05 -3.30 -0.87
N TRP A 115 1.39 -3.05 0.38
CA TRP A 115 2.70 -3.33 0.95
C TRP A 115 2.75 -4.69 1.63
N VAL A 116 3.90 -5.35 1.55
CA VAL A 116 4.19 -6.58 2.29
C VAL A 116 5.61 -6.53 2.85
N GLU A 117 5.90 -7.32 3.87
CA GLU A 117 7.25 -7.41 4.43
C GLU A 117 8.23 -8.03 3.42
N ARG A 118 9.30 -7.30 3.08
CA ARG A 118 10.26 -7.73 2.05
C ARG A 118 10.95 -9.05 2.39
N ARG A 119 11.18 -9.31 3.68
CA ARG A 119 11.80 -10.57 4.15
C ARG A 119 11.00 -11.83 3.77
N ARG A 120 9.74 -11.68 3.37
CA ARG A 120 8.84 -12.75 2.93
C ARG A 120 8.82 -12.94 1.42
N LEU A 121 9.69 -12.22 0.69
CA LEU A 121 9.75 -12.24 -0.76
C LEU A 121 11.08 -12.81 -1.25
N GLU A 122 11.00 -13.78 -2.15
CA GLU A 122 12.15 -14.31 -2.88
C GLU A 122 12.06 -13.89 -4.35
N LYS A 123 13.16 -13.39 -4.92
CA LYS A 123 13.21 -13.08 -6.36
C LYS A 123 12.95 -14.36 -7.14
N SER A 124 11.94 -14.34 -8.00
CA SER A 124 11.70 -15.50 -8.87
C SER A 124 12.83 -15.59 -9.89
N ALA A 125 13.45 -16.76 -10.00
CA ALA A 125 14.46 -17.04 -11.03
C ALA A 125 13.83 -17.21 -12.43
N LYS A 126 12.50 -17.10 -12.54
CA LYS A 126 11.76 -17.30 -13.79
C LYS A 126 11.90 -16.04 -14.64
N ARG A 127 12.99 -15.99 -15.42
CA ARG A 127 13.11 -15.05 -16.54
C ARG A 127 11.99 -15.38 -17.55
N PRO A 128 11.25 -14.38 -18.07
CA PRO A 128 10.30 -14.60 -19.16
C PRO A 128 10.97 -15.24 -20.38
#